data_AF-A0A413F759-F1
#
_entry.id   AF-A0A413F759-F1
#
_cell.length_a   1.000
_cell.length_b   1.000
_cell.length_c   1.000
_cell.angle_alpha   90.00
_cell.angle_beta   90.00
_cell.angle_gamma   90.00
#
_symmetry.space_group_name_H-M   'P 1'
#
loop_
_entity.id
_entity.type
_entity.pdbx_description
1 polymer ?
#
loop_
_entity_poly.entity_id
_entity_poly.type
_entity_poly.pdbx_seq_one_letter_code
_entity_poly.pdbx_strand_id
1 'polypeptide(L)'
;MIPLKRVPSRSFCDLSIVFMVHFGDREKEICTALILNERMAFWSMTVDDLYDAAMKNTPRLLPDTFTGMDEMIRKIFLQEEYDDIIEKDAEVGPSLFYVLTNQLGIFGAACLLYPGAVKSMPMS
;
A
#
# COMPACT_ATOMS: atom_id res chain seq x y z
N MET A 1 -0.78 16.65 15.01
CA MET A 1 -0.60 16.62 13.55
C MET A 1 0.79 17.16 13.21
N ILE A 2 1.60 16.41 12.45
CA ILE A 2 2.98 16.81 12.09
C ILE A 2 2.93 17.63 10.78
N PRO A 3 3.48 18.84 10.71
CA PRO A 3 3.52 19.63 9.48
C PRO A 3 4.40 19.00 8.40
N LEU A 4 3.99 19.04 7.13
CA LEU A 4 4.76 18.51 5.99
C LEU A 4 6.17 19.12 5.90
N LYS A 5 6.35 20.39 6.27
CA LYS A 5 7.67 21.06 6.34
C LYS A 5 8.69 20.37 7.26
N ARG A 6 8.26 19.48 8.14
CA ARG A 6 9.15 18.69 9.04
C ARG A 6 9.43 17.28 8.51
N VAL A 7 8.80 16.90 7.40
CA VAL A 7 8.84 15.55 6.83
C VAL A 7 9.52 15.63 5.45
N PRO A 8 10.53 14.80 5.17
CA PRO A 8 11.10 14.72 3.84
C PRO A 8 10.02 14.20 2.90
N SER A 9 9.77 14.95 1.83
CA SER A 9 8.69 14.64 0.91
C SER A 9 9.02 15.01 -0.52
N ARG A 10 8.37 14.31 -1.44
CA ARG A 10 8.45 14.55 -2.88
C ARG A 10 7.04 14.78 -3.40
N SER A 11 6.82 15.85 -4.17
CA SER A 11 5.52 16.10 -4.80
C SER A 11 5.17 15.02 -5.81
N PHE A 12 3.91 14.60 -5.83
CA PHE A 12 3.36 13.65 -6.80
C PHE A 12 1.92 14.02 -7.10
N CYS A 13 1.65 14.57 -8.29
CA CYS A 13 0.36 15.17 -8.63
C CYS A 13 -0.06 16.22 -7.56
N ASP A 14 -1.25 16.07 -6.99
CA ASP A 14 -1.80 16.85 -5.88
C ASP A 14 -1.47 16.25 -4.49
N LEU A 15 -0.66 15.19 -4.44
CA LEU A 15 -0.21 14.50 -3.24
C LEU A 15 1.28 14.75 -2.93
N SER A 16 1.72 14.29 -1.76
CA SER A 16 3.13 14.28 -1.35
C SER A 16 3.52 12.90 -0.87
N ILE A 17 4.59 12.36 -1.46
CA ILE A 17 5.22 11.10 -1.05
C ILE A 17 6.00 11.38 0.22
N VAL A 18 5.77 10.58 1.26
CA VAL A 18 6.50 10.63 2.53
C VAL A 18 7.13 9.27 2.81
N PHE A 19 8.19 9.25 3.59
CA PHE A 19 9.00 8.06 3.81
C PHE A 19 8.87 7.54 5.24
N MET A 20 8.83 6.21 5.39
CA MET A 20 8.78 5.54 6.68
C MET A 20 9.89 4.51 6.79
N VAL A 21 10.42 4.33 8.00
CA VAL A 21 11.22 3.15 8.34
C VAL A 21 10.27 2.01 8.67
N HIS A 22 10.57 0.83 8.14
CA HIS A 22 9.90 -0.43 8.48
C HIS A 22 10.84 -1.27 9.35
N PHE A 23 10.41 -1.63 10.56
CA PHE A 23 11.22 -2.36 11.54
C PHE A 23 11.04 -3.88 11.51
N GLY A 24 10.26 -4.39 10.56
CA GLY A 24 9.93 -5.80 10.41
C GLY A 24 8.57 -6.15 11.00
N ASP A 25 8.12 -7.36 10.64
CA ASP A 25 6.86 -7.94 11.08
C ASP A 25 7.14 -8.86 12.29
N ARG A 26 6.71 -8.46 13.49
CA ARG A 26 6.55 -9.42 14.59
C ARG A 26 5.06 -9.77 14.64
N GLU A 27 4.73 -11.06 14.56
CA GLU A 27 3.37 -11.55 14.79
C GLU A 27 2.28 -10.88 13.93
N LYS A 28 2.58 -10.57 12.66
CA LYS A 28 1.70 -9.85 11.71
C LYS A 28 1.42 -8.38 12.05
N GLU A 29 2.13 -7.81 13.02
CA GLU A 29 2.08 -6.38 13.30
C GLU A 29 3.22 -5.65 12.59
N ILE A 30 2.83 -4.64 11.80
CA ILE A 30 3.77 -3.83 11.02
C ILE A 30 4.22 -2.66 11.90
N CYS A 31 5.49 -2.69 12.32
CA CYS A 31 6.08 -1.58 13.06
C CYS A 31 6.74 -0.60 12.10
N THR A 32 6.20 0.61 12.00
CA THR A 32 6.75 1.68 11.15
C THR A 32 6.94 2.97 11.91
N ALA A 33 7.88 3.80 11.45
CA ALA A 33 8.03 5.16 11.94
C ALA A 33 8.22 6.14 10.78
N LEU A 34 7.48 7.24 10.81
CA LEU A 34 7.66 8.36 9.89
C LEU A 34 9.09 8.92 10.01
N ILE A 35 9.74 9.11 8.88
CA ILE A 35 11.04 9.77 8.81
C ILE A 35 10.80 11.28 8.92
N LEU A 36 11.58 11.95 9.77
CA LEU A 36 11.55 13.41 9.92
C LEU A 36 12.84 13.99 9.33
N ASN A 37 12.83 15.27 8.93
CA ASN A 37 14.00 15.94 8.37
C ASN A 37 15.23 15.83 9.29
N GLU A 38 15.01 15.90 10.60
CA GLU A 38 16.06 15.71 11.62
C GLU A 38 16.69 14.31 11.58
N ARG A 39 15.88 13.25 11.35
CA ARG A 39 16.36 11.86 11.24
C ARG A 39 17.07 11.62 9.91
N MET A 40 16.55 12.15 8.82
CA MET A 40 17.18 12.08 7.49
C MET A 40 18.56 12.75 7.52
N ALA A 41 18.67 13.94 8.13
CA ALA A 41 19.94 14.63 8.30
C ALA A 41 20.93 13.84 9.16
N PHE A 42 20.45 13.19 10.23
CA PHE A 42 21.28 12.31 11.06
C PHE A 42 21.87 11.13 10.26
N TRP A 43 21.13 10.57 9.30
CA TRP A 43 21.63 9.53 8.40
C TRP A 43 22.48 10.05 7.23
N SER A 44 22.69 11.37 7.14
CA SER A 44 23.37 12.01 6.01
C SER A 44 22.76 11.66 4.65
N MET A 45 21.42 11.52 4.61
CA MET A 45 20.67 11.21 3.40
C MET A 45 19.94 12.44 2.86
N THR A 46 19.63 12.39 1.57
CA THR A 46 18.74 13.34 0.89
C THR A 46 17.34 12.74 0.69
N VAL A 47 16.40 13.57 0.25
CA VAL A 47 15.06 13.11 -0.15
C VAL A 47 15.14 12.13 -1.32
N ASP A 48 16.06 12.34 -2.25
CA ASP A 48 16.25 11.46 -3.41
C ASP A 48 16.83 10.09 -2.98
N ASP A 49 17.75 10.06 -2.02
CA ASP A 49 18.25 8.79 -1.46
C ASP A 49 17.14 7.97 -0.80
N LEU A 50 16.26 8.65 -0.04
CA LEU A 50 15.08 8.02 0.56
C LEU A 50 14.11 7.51 -0.50
N TYR A 51 13.90 8.29 -1.56
CA TYR A 51 13.06 7.90 -2.68
C TYR A 51 13.60 6.65 -3.38
N ASP A 52 14.88 6.65 -3.75
CA ASP A 52 15.52 5.51 -4.41
C ASP A 52 15.52 4.26 -3.54
N ALA A 53 15.71 4.41 -2.23
CA ALA A 53 15.60 3.32 -1.28
C ALA A 53 14.16 2.78 -1.20
N ALA A 54 13.16 3.66 -1.11
CA ALA A 54 11.74 3.28 -1.04
C ALA A 54 11.28 2.58 -2.33
N MET A 55 11.66 3.09 -3.50
CA MET A 55 11.31 2.48 -4.79
C MET A 55 11.86 1.05 -4.97
N LYS A 56 12.96 0.71 -4.28
CA LYS A 56 13.51 -0.66 -4.26
C LYS A 56 12.90 -1.53 -3.16
N ASN A 57 12.74 -0.96 -1.97
CA ASN A 57 12.35 -1.72 -0.78
C ASN A 57 10.84 -1.95 -0.71
N THR A 58 10.04 -0.94 -1.01
CA THR A 58 8.59 -0.97 -0.76
C THR A 58 7.87 -2.01 -1.63
N PRO A 59 8.11 -2.12 -2.96
CA PRO A 59 7.53 -3.20 -3.76
C PRO A 59 7.99 -4.61 -3.34
N ARG A 60 9.21 -4.74 -2.81
CA ARG A 60 9.76 -6.02 -2.35
C ARG A 60 9.18 -6.47 -1.02
N LEU A 61 9.02 -5.53 -0.07
CA LEU A 61 8.50 -5.79 1.28
C LEU A 61 6.97 -5.85 1.31
N LEU A 62 6.32 -5.07 0.45
CA LEU A 62 4.87 -4.95 0.34
C LEU A 62 4.44 -5.13 -1.12
N PRO A 63 4.53 -6.34 -1.69
CA PRO A 63 4.16 -6.59 -3.08
C PRO A 63 2.72 -6.17 -3.36
N ASP A 64 2.48 -5.57 -4.52
CA ASP A 64 1.16 -5.16 -4.93
C ASP A 64 0.26 -6.37 -5.24
N THR A 65 -1.04 -6.13 -5.14
CA THR A 65 -2.09 -7.07 -5.50
C THR A 65 -3.31 -6.30 -6.00
N PHE A 66 -4.03 -6.90 -6.94
CA PHE A 66 -5.35 -6.45 -7.35
C PHE A 66 -6.38 -7.36 -6.70
N THR A 67 -7.35 -6.76 -6.00
CA THR A 67 -8.48 -7.49 -5.42
C THR A 67 -9.77 -6.93 -5.98
N GLY A 68 -10.68 -7.80 -6.39
CA GLY A 68 -12.02 -7.38 -6.81
C GLY A 68 -12.71 -6.63 -5.68
N MET A 69 -13.34 -5.49 -5.98
CA MET A 69 -13.98 -4.67 -4.96
C MET A 69 -15.12 -5.45 -4.26
N ASP A 70 -15.79 -6.34 -4.97
CA ASP A 70 -16.79 -7.28 -4.44
C ASP A 70 -16.18 -8.25 -3.43
N GLU A 71 -15.02 -8.86 -3.74
CA GLU A 71 -14.28 -9.72 -2.82
C GLU A 71 -13.84 -8.95 -1.57
N MET A 72 -13.35 -7.72 -1.76
CA MET A 72 -12.92 -6.86 -0.64
C MET A 72 -14.09 -6.46 0.26
N ILE A 73 -15.24 -6.09 -0.32
CA ILE A 73 -16.47 -5.79 0.42
C ILE A 73 -16.91 -7.02 1.21
N ARG A 74 -16.90 -8.22 0.62
CA ARG A 74 -17.21 -9.47 1.35
C ARG A 74 -16.27 -9.65 2.55
N LYS A 75 -14.96 -9.48 2.37
CA LYS A 75 -13.98 -9.59 3.47
C LYS A 75 -14.21 -8.58 4.58
N ILE A 76 -14.62 -7.34 4.26
CA ILE A 76 -14.84 -6.29 5.25
C ILE A 76 -16.17 -6.48 6.02
N PHE A 77 -17.24 -6.88 5.32
CA PHE A 77 -18.60 -6.84 5.88
C PHE A 77 -19.16 -8.19 6.32
N LEU A 78 -18.61 -9.32 5.85
CA LEU A 78 -19.20 -10.66 6.10
C LEU A 78 -18.37 -11.52 7.05
N GLN A 79 -17.44 -10.91 7.80
CA GLN A 79 -16.33 -11.64 8.39
C GLN A 79 -16.64 -12.59 9.56
N GLU A 80 -17.89 -12.84 9.98
CA GLU A 80 -18.16 -13.78 11.09
C GLU A 80 -19.43 -14.69 11.02
N GLU A 81 -20.37 -14.58 10.06
CA GLU A 81 -21.64 -15.35 10.18
C GLU A 81 -22.27 -15.92 8.90
N TYR A 82 -21.66 -15.75 7.72
CA TYR A 82 -22.35 -16.03 6.43
C TYR A 82 -21.60 -16.96 5.47
N ASP A 83 -20.64 -17.75 5.96
CA ASP A 83 -19.95 -18.75 5.11
C ASP A 83 -20.91 -19.82 4.57
N ASP A 84 -22.06 -20.06 5.21
CA ASP A 84 -23.04 -21.07 4.79
C ASP A 84 -24.13 -20.57 3.82
N ILE A 85 -24.25 -19.26 3.57
CA ILE A 85 -25.39 -18.70 2.79
C ILE A 85 -24.98 -18.31 1.36
N ILE A 86 -23.68 -18.28 1.05
CA ILE A 86 -23.18 -17.89 -0.27
C ILE A 86 -22.28 -18.97 -0.86
N GLU A 87 -22.69 -20.24 -0.77
CA GLU A 87 -22.20 -21.23 -1.71
C GLU A 87 -23.16 -21.33 -2.90
N LYS A 88 -22.58 -21.13 -4.09
CA LYS A 88 -23.01 -21.62 -5.40
C LYS A 88 -24.27 -20.96 -5.96
N ASP A 89 -24.08 -20.03 -6.92
CA ASP A 89 -24.89 -19.96 -8.16
C ASP A 89 -24.72 -18.66 -8.97
N ALA A 90 -23.89 -17.71 -8.54
CA ALA A 90 -23.48 -16.66 -9.46
C ALA A 90 -22.11 -17.02 -10.05
N GLU A 91 -22.07 -17.37 -11.33
CA GLU A 91 -20.88 -17.07 -12.15
C GLU A 91 -20.70 -15.55 -12.10
N VAL A 92 -20.02 -15.07 -11.05
CA VAL A 92 -19.64 -13.68 -10.96
C VAL A 92 -18.52 -13.53 -11.98
N GLY A 93 -18.85 -12.94 -13.13
CA GLY A 93 -17.86 -12.51 -14.12
C GLY A 93 -16.79 -11.61 -13.48
N PRO A 94 -15.76 -11.23 -14.23
CA PRO A 94 -14.67 -10.41 -13.70
C PRO A 94 -15.22 -9.17 -12.98
N SER A 95 -14.66 -8.85 -11.81
CA SER A 95 -15.06 -7.70 -11.01
C SER A 95 -15.01 -6.42 -11.85
N LEU A 96 -16.08 -5.62 -11.81
CA LEU A 96 -16.14 -4.34 -12.54
C LEU A 96 -15.16 -3.29 -11.99
N PHE A 97 -14.80 -3.41 -10.71
CA PHE A 97 -13.87 -2.53 -10.03
C PHE A 97 -12.82 -3.35 -9.29
N TYR A 98 -11.56 -2.94 -9.42
CA TYR A 98 -10.43 -3.52 -8.72
C TYR A 98 -9.80 -2.50 -7.78
N VAL A 99 -9.34 -2.98 -6.64
CA VAL A 99 -8.54 -2.22 -5.69
C VAL A 99 -7.08 -2.62 -5.87
N LEU A 100 -6.23 -1.65 -6.25
CA LEU A 100 -4.79 -1.80 -6.19
C LEU A 100 -4.33 -1.52 -4.75
N THR A 101 -3.76 -2.52 -4.11
CA THR A 101 -3.21 -2.44 -2.75
C THR A 101 -1.97 -3.32 -2.64
N ASN A 102 -1.44 -3.56 -1.44
CA ASN A 102 -0.44 -4.59 -1.21
C ASN A 102 -1.00 -5.75 -0.37
N GLN A 103 -0.24 -6.83 -0.29
CA GLN A 103 -0.64 -8.06 0.40
C GLN A 103 -0.99 -7.87 1.89
N LEU A 104 -0.51 -6.80 2.53
CA LEU A 104 -0.84 -6.46 3.92
C LEU A 104 -2.01 -5.47 4.04
N GLY A 105 -2.52 -4.95 2.93
CA GLY A 105 -3.68 -4.05 2.91
C GLY A 105 -3.43 -2.67 3.51
N ILE A 106 -2.17 -2.27 3.69
CA ILE A 106 -1.80 -0.99 4.32
C ILE A 106 -1.06 -0.09 3.33
N PHE A 107 -1.14 1.24 3.48
CA PHE A 107 -0.42 2.17 2.58
C PHE A 107 -0.65 1.94 1.08
N GLY A 108 -1.81 1.40 0.67
CA GLY A 108 -2.07 0.93 -0.70
C GLY A 108 -1.92 2.01 -1.77
N ALA A 109 -2.14 3.29 -1.45
CA ALA A 109 -1.90 4.39 -2.38
C ALA A 109 -0.45 4.45 -2.89
N ALA A 110 0.52 3.96 -2.11
CA ALA A 110 1.93 3.88 -2.52
C ALA A 110 2.14 2.91 -3.70
N CYS A 111 1.26 1.92 -3.88
CA CYS A 111 1.33 0.98 -5.00
C CYS A 111 1.16 1.66 -6.36
N LEU A 112 0.59 2.88 -6.41
CA LEU A 112 0.55 3.70 -7.64
C LEU A 112 1.95 4.04 -8.18
N LEU A 113 2.95 4.08 -7.29
CA LEU A 113 4.34 4.38 -7.65
C LEU A 113 5.10 3.14 -8.12
N TYR A 114 4.55 1.93 -7.93
CA TYR A 114 5.27 0.70 -8.22
C TYR A 114 5.47 0.55 -9.73
N PRO A 115 6.69 0.19 -10.18
CA PRO A 115 6.96 0.04 -11.60
C PRO A 115 6.03 -1.00 -12.25
N GLY A 116 5.14 -0.54 -13.13
CA GLY A 116 4.26 -1.41 -13.90
C GLY A 116 2.97 -1.84 -13.20
N ALA A 117 2.72 -1.47 -11.94
CA ALA A 117 1.53 -1.92 -11.20
C ALA A 117 0.21 -1.54 -11.89
N VAL A 118 0.09 -0.31 -12.40
CA VAL A 118 -1.13 0.09 -13.14
C VAL A 118 -1.26 -0.68 -14.48
N LYS A 119 -0.15 -1.12 -15.07
CA LYS A 119 -0.15 -1.87 -16.34
C LYS A 119 -0.50 -3.35 -16.14
N SER A 120 -0.31 -3.90 -14.95
CA SER A 120 -0.67 -5.27 -14.58
C SER A 120 -2.12 -5.42 -14.12
N MET A 121 -2.93 -4.35 -14.26
CA MET A 121 -4.35 -4.41 -13.93
C MET A 121 -5.03 -5.55 -14.71
N PRO A 122 -5.83 -6.41 -14.03
CA PRO A 122 -6.59 -7.45 -14.71
C PRO A 122 -7.50 -6.82 -15.77
N MET A 123 -7.35 -7.24 -17.02
CA MET A 123 -8.28 -6.86 -18.10
C MET A 123 -9.47 -7.82 -18.04
N SER A 124 -10.68 -7.25 -17.99
CA SER A 124 -11.96 -7.97 -18.08
C SER A 124 -12.17 -8.64 -19.43
#